data_AF-A0A506TYF7-F1
#
_entry.id   AF-A0A506TYF7-F1
#
_cell.length_a   1.000
_cell.length_b   1.000
_cell.length_c   1.000
_cell.angle_alpha   90.00
_cell.angle_beta   90.00
_cell.angle_gamma   90.00
#
_symmetry.space_group_name_H-M   'P 1'
#
loop_
_entity.id
_entity.type
_entity.pdbx_description
1 polymer ?
#
loop_
_entity_poly.entity_id
_entity_poly.type
_entity_poly.pdbx_seq_one_letter_code
_entity_poly.pdbx_strand_id
1 'polypeptide(L)'
;MNVGERAKGLENSAEAEEQGTEVSSVETDGDIAATLMDQVIGQRGIREPVKAMLERAYRDLSRRSPEWTRRRVRAVFNHEANRIEYREIEDMRAVIQARERHAAYRKETARIAQMAAVREAAQDR
;
A
#
# COMPACT_ATOMS: atom_id res chain seq x y z
N MET A 1 -27.47 -48.25 -25.49
CA MET A 1 -26.88 -46.95 -25.87
C MET A 1 -27.47 -45.90 -24.96
N ASN A 2 -26.63 -45.31 -24.10
CA ASN A 2 -26.96 -44.31 -23.10
C ASN A 2 -26.77 -42.92 -23.68
N VAL A 3 -27.82 -42.11 -23.80
CA VAL A 3 -27.69 -40.64 -23.83
C VAL A 3 -29.04 -40.02 -23.42
N GLY A 4 -29.15 -39.54 -22.18
CA GLY A 4 -30.40 -38.93 -21.73
C GLY A 4 -30.37 -38.35 -20.31
N GLU A 5 -29.22 -37.88 -19.83
CA GLU A 5 -29.12 -37.26 -18.49
C GLU A 5 -27.99 -36.24 -18.46
N ARG A 6 -28.19 -35.06 -19.07
CA ARG A 6 -27.33 -33.88 -18.87
C ARG A 6 -28.11 -32.59 -19.12
N ALA A 7 -28.96 -32.21 -18.18
CA ALA A 7 -29.47 -30.85 -18.07
C ALA A 7 -29.79 -30.55 -16.60
N LYS A 8 -28.78 -30.09 -15.86
CA LYS A 8 -28.86 -29.29 -14.63
C LYS A 8 -27.45 -29.17 -14.05
N GLY A 9 -26.78 -28.09 -14.41
CA GLY A 9 -25.45 -27.81 -13.90
C GLY A 9 -24.95 -26.57 -14.57
N LEU A 10 -25.43 -25.40 -14.12
CA LEU A 10 -24.86 -24.08 -14.38
C LEU A 10 -25.57 -23.00 -13.54
N GLU A 11 -25.92 -23.31 -12.29
CA GLU A 11 -26.41 -22.32 -11.31
C GLU A 11 -25.90 -22.75 -9.94
N ASN A 12 -24.63 -22.43 -9.62
CA ASN A 12 -24.08 -22.33 -8.27
C ASN A 12 -22.57 -22.06 -8.37
N SER A 13 -22.18 -20.84 -8.70
CA SER A 13 -20.79 -20.38 -8.61
C SER A 13 -20.72 -18.84 -8.61
N ALA A 14 -21.46 -18.19 -7.70
CA ALA A 14 -21.39 -16.73 -7.56
C ALA A 14 -21.52 -16.23 -6.11
N GLU A 15 -21.30 -17.11 -5.12
CA GLU A 15 -21.14 -16.68 -3.72
C GLU A 15 -19.94 -17.44 -3.17
N ALA A 16 -18.76 -17.08 -3.67
CA ALA A 16 -17.53 -17.32 -2.95
C ALA A 16 -17.55 -16.39 -1.74
N GLU A 17 -18.13 -16.91 -0.67
CA GLU A 17 -17.86 -16.63 0.73
C GLU A 17 -16.75 -15.58 0.93
N GLU A 18 -17.19 -14.34 1.16
CA GLU A 18 -16.40 -13.33 1.83
C GLU A 18 -16.16 -13.87 3.25
N GLN A 19 -15.07 -14.62 3.38
CA GLN A 19 -14.68 -15.25 4.63
C GLN A 19 -14.54 -14.17 5.69
N GLY A 20 -15.40 -14.28 6.70
CA GLY A 20 -15.34 -13.47 7.89
C GLY A 20 -13.96 -13.54 8.53
N THR A 21 -13.54 -12.41 9.06
CA THR A 21 -12.82 -12.42 10.31
C THR A 21 -13.19 -11.17 11.10
N GLU A 22 -14.37 -11.19 11.74
CA GLU A 22 -14.53 -10.48 13.00
C GLU A 22 -13.60 -11.15 14.03
N VAL A 23 -12.34 -10.76 14.08
CA VAL A 23 -11.59 -10.82 15.32
C VAL A 23 -11.73 -9.46 15.96
N SER A 24 -12.47 -9.38 17.06
CA SER A 24 -12.20 -8.38 18.08
C SER A 24 -10.88 -8.75 18.76
N SER A 25 -9.78 -8.73 18.01
CA SER A 25 -8.44 -8.70 18.57
C SER A 25 -8.18 -7.25 18.92
N VAL A 26 -7.82 -6.97 20.18
CA VAL A 26 -7.23 -5.69 20.56
C VAL A 26 -6.04 -5.49 19.62
N GLU A 27 -6.17 -4.58 18.63
CA GLU A 27 -5.08 -4.26 17.71
C GLU A 27 -3.88 -3.84 18.56
N THR A 28 -2.80 -4.59 18.45
CA THR A 28 -1.57 -4.21 19.16
C THR A 28 -0.90 -3.08 18.39
N ASP A 29 -0.10 -2.26 19.08
CA ASP A 29 0.72 -1.24 18.41
C ASP A 29 1.63 -1.85 17.32
N GLY A 30 1.98 -3.14 17.45
CA GLY A 30 2.70 -3.91 16.44
C GLY A 30 1.91 -4.10 15.14
N ASP A 31 0.63 -4.43 15.25
CA ASP A 31 -0.25 -4.66 14.09
C ASP A 31 -0.53 -3.35 13.34
N ILE A 32 -0.76 -2.27 14.09
CA ILE A 32 -0.90 -0.92 13.55
C ILE A 32 0.39 -0.52 12.82
N ALA A 33 1.54 -0.74 13.44
CA ALA A 33 2.84 -0.42 12.86
C ALA A 33 3.12 -1.20 11.57
N ALA A 34 2.80 -2.49 11.52
CA ALA A 34 2.96 -3.30 10.31
C ALA A 34 2.06 -2.80 9.17
N THR A 35 0.79 -2.50 9.48
CA THR A 35 -0.16 -1.94 8.51
C THR A 35 0.30 -0.57 7.96
N LEU A 36 0.87 0.28 8.83
CA LEU A 36 1.47 1.54 8.40
C LEU A 36 2.75 1.31 7.60
N MET A 37 3.55 0.30 7.93
CA MET A 37 4.76 -0.05 7.20
C MET A 37 4.45 -0.47 5.76
N ASP A 38 3.36 -1.19 5.53
CA ASP A 38 2.90 -1.51 4.16
C ASP A 38 2.58 -0.25 3.35
N GLN A 39 1.97 0.75 3.98
CA GLN A 39 1.71 2.06 3.34
C GLN A 39 3.00 2.85 3.11
N VAL A 40 3.95 2.81 4.05
CA VAL A 40 5.29 3.40 3.91
C VAL A 40 6.09 2.70 2.82
N ILE A 41 5.89 1.40 2.59
CA ILE A 41 6.50 0.69 1.47
C ILE A 41 5.80 1.09 0.16
N GLY A 42 4.47 1.20 0.18
CA GLY A 42 3.63 1.53 -0.96
C GLY A 42 3.44 0.35 -1.93
N GLN A 43 2.81 0.62 -3.07
CA GLN A 43 2.58 -0.41 -4.08
C GLN A 43 3.90 -1.02 -4.58
N ARG A 44 3.95 -2.35 -4.56
CA ARG A 44 5.06 -3.13 -5.10
C ARG A 44 5.11 -3.01 -6.61
N GLY A 45 6.29 -2.71 -7.16
CA GLY A 45 6.50 -2.78 -8.62
C GLY A 45 6.43 -4.21 -9.17
N ILE A 46 6.06 -4.36 -10.45
CA ILE A 46 5.79 -5.65 -11.15
C ILE A 46 6.90 -6.71 -10.95
N ARG A 47 8.16 -6.28 -10.79
CA ARG A 47 9.32 -7.16 -10.53
C ARG A 47 10.21 -6.65 -9.40
N GLU A 48 9.65 -5.86 -8.51
CA GLU A 48 10.44 -5.28 -7.43
C GLU A 48 10.75 -6.36 -6.36
N PRO A 49 12.03 -6.57 -6.01
CA PRO A 49 12.40 -7.46 -4.93
C PRO A 49 12.07 -6.83 -3.57
N VAL A 50 11.61 -7.63 -2.61
CA VAL A 50 11.23 -7.18 -1.25
C VAL A 50 12.37 -6.39 -0.57
N LYS A 51 13.63 -6.79 -0.80
CA LYS A 51 14.79 -6.06 -0.27
C LYS A 51 14.84 -4.60 -0.75
N ALA A 52 14.52 -4.32 -2.01
CA ALA A 52 14.52 -2.96 -2.54
C ALA A 52 13.37 -2.13 -1.94
N MET A 53 12.21 -2.75 -1.76
CA MET A 53 11.06 -2.13 -1.09
C MET A 53 11.40 -1.70 0.34
N LEU A 54 12.01 -2.60 1.12
CA LEU A 54 12.41 -2.33 2.50
C LEU A 54 13.55 -1.31 2.59
N GLU A 55 14.47 -1.29 1.63
CA GLU A 55 15.54 -0.29 1.59
C GLU A 55 15.00 1.11 1.28
N ARG A 56 13.97 1.22 0.44
CA ARG A 56 13.25 2.49 0.20
C ARG A 56 12.56 2.97 1.47
N ALA A 57 11.80 2.08 2.13
CA ALA A 57 11.13 2.41 3.39
C ALA A 57 12.14 2.87 4.45
N TYR A 58 13.26 2.15 4.61
CA TYR A 58 14.35 2.56 5.48
C TYR A 58 14.89 3.96 5.15
N ARG A 59 15.17 4.25 3.87
CA ARG A 59 15.70 5.56 3.46
C ARG A 59 14.74 6.71 3.81
N ASP A 60 13.44 6.50 3.68
CA ASP A 60 12.45 7.53 3.99
C ASP A 60 12.30 7.74 5.50
N LEU A 61 12.27 6.66 6.28
CA LEU A 61 12.14 6.71 7.73
C LEU A 61 13.41 7.21 8.42
N SER A 62 14.59 6.79 7.96
CA SER A 62 15.89 7.17 8.54
C SER A 62 16.19 8.67 8.39
N ARG A 63 15.54 9.35 7.44
CA ARG A 63 15.63 10.81 7.29
C ARG A 63 14.87 11.56 8.38
N ARG A 64 13.89 10.92 9.03
CA ARG A 64 13.12 11.49 10.12
C ARG A 64 13.74 11.21 11.47
N SER A 65 14.07 9.95 11.73
CA SER A 65 14.71 9.53 12.97
C SER A 65 15.86 8.56 12.69
N PRO A 66 17.05 8.76 13.30
CA PRO A 66 18.17 7.83 13.18
C PRO A 66 17.94 6.48 13.89
N GLU A 67 16.87 6.35 14.69
CA GLU A 67 16.50 5.11 15.39
C GLU A 67 15.98 4.03 14.42
N TRP A 68 15.46 4.44 13.26
CA TRP A 68 15.10 3.52 12.21
C TRP A 68 16.34 2.88 11.62
N THR A 69 16.48 1.57 11.83
CA THR A 69 17.51 0.73 11.20
C THR A 69 16.87 -0.23 10.19
N ARG A 70 17.67 -0.75 9.26
CA ARG A 70 17.22 -1.81 8.32
C ARG A 70 16.63 -3.02 9.04
N ARG A 71 17.22 -3.40 10.18
CA ARG A 71 16.72 -4.50 11.01
C ARG A 71 15.36 -4.15 11.61
N ARG A 72 15.19 -2.93 12.11
CA ARG A 72 13.93 -2.46 12.69
C ARG A 72 12.80 -2.45 11.67
N VAL A 73 13.04 -1.89 10.48
CA VAL A 73 12.08 -1.89 9.37
C VAL A 73 11.64 -3.31 9.01
N ARG A 74 12.59 -4.26 8.93
CA ARG A 74 12.27 -5.68 8.70
C ARG A 74 11.44 -6.29 9.81
N ALA A 75 11.80 -6.03 11.07
CA ALA A 75 11.07 -6.57 12.21
C ALA A 75 9.63 -6.06 12.26
N VAL A 76 9.40 -4.79 11.94
CA VAL A 76 8.04 -4.23 11.86
C VAL A 76 7.27 -4.84 10.68
N PHE A 77 7.89 -4.92 9.51
CA PHE A 77 7.26 -5.51 8.31
C PHE A 77 6.88 -6.98 8.48
N ASN A 78 7.69 -7.78 9.18
CA ASN A 78 7.42 -9.20 9.42
C ASN A 78 6.52 -9.44 10.65
N HIS A 79 5.98 -8.40 11.29
CA HIS A 79 5.23 -8.51 12.55
C HIS A 79 6.04 -9.14 13.70
N GLU A 80 7.37 -9.02 13.68
CA GLU A 80 8.29 -9.56 14.69
C GLU A 80 8.61 -8.55 15.81
N ALA A 81 8.10 -7.31 15.70
CA ALA A 81 8.39 -6.24 16.64
C ALA A 81 7.41 -6.24 17.83
N ASN A 82 7.84 -6.80 18.97
CA ASN A 82 7.01 -6.90 20.18
C ASN A 82 6.65 -5.57 20.85
N ARG A 83 7.48 -4.54 20.69
CA ARG A 83 7.25 -3.20 21.23
C ARG A 83 7.50 -2.18 20.14
N ILE A 84 6.54 -1.30 19.95
CA ILE A 84 6.62 -0.15 19.05
C ILE A 84 6.50 1.12 19.91
N GLU A 85 7.36 2.09 19.67
CA GLU A 85 7.23 3.39 20.31
C GLU A 85 6.27 4.29 19.53
N TYR A 86 5.52 5.12 20.24
CA TYR A 86 4.59 6.07 19.61
C TYR A 86 5.27 6.97 18.57
N ARG A 87 6.54 7.36 18.80
CA ARG A 87 7.33 8.16 17.84
C ARG A 87 7.54 7.44 16.51
N GLU A 88 7.75 6.12 16.54
CA GLU A 88 7.91 5.32 15.33
C GLU A 88 6.61 5.32 14.50
N ILE A 89 5.46 5.23 15.18
CA ILE A 89 4.15 5.32 14.53
C ILE A 89 3.95 6.68 13.86
N GLU A 90 4.29 7.77 14.56
CA GLU A 90 4.22 9.12 14.02
C GLU A 90 5.16 9.34 12.83
N ASP A 91 6.37 8.78 12.87
CA ASP A 91 7.30 8.82 11.75
C ASP A 91 6.70 8.18 10.49
N MET A 92 6.10 6.98 10.64
CA MET A 92 5.45 6.28 9.54
C MET A 92 4.28 7.08 8.96
N ARG A 93 3.38 7.56 9.83
CA ARG A 93 2.24 8.42 9.43
C ARG A 93 2.71 9.63 8.64
N ALA A 94 3.77 10.27 9.11
CA ALA A 94 4.23 11.48 8.48
C ALA A 94 4.96 11.21 7.15
N VAL A 95 5.63 10.07 6.97
CA VAL A 95 6.11 9.63 5.64
C VAL A 95 4.95 9.41 4.68
N ILE A 96 3.88 8.74 5.13
CA ILE A 96 2.68 8.50 4.32
C ILE A 96 2.06 9.83 3.87
N GLN A 97 1.79 10.74 4.81
CA GLN A 97 1.24 12.06 4.49
C GLN A 97 2.12 12.87 3.52
N ALA A 98 3.44 12.80 3.67
CA ALA A 98 4.35 13.48 2.74
C ALA A 98 4.22 12.94 1.31
N ARG A 99 4.07 11.62 1.16
CA ARG A 99 3.85 10.98 -0.15
C ARG A 99 2.49 11.34 -0.74
N GLU A 100 1.44 11.36 0.06
CA GLU A 100 0.10 11.76 -0.38
C GLU A 100 0.09 13.20 -0.88
N ARG A 101 0.69 14.13 -0.13
CA ARG A 101 0.83 15.53 -0.54
C ARG A 101 1.60 15.66 -1.86
N HIS A 102 2.70 14.92 -2.00
CA HIS A 102 3.47 14.92 -3.24
C HIS A 102 2.70 14.29 -4.41
N ALA A 103 1.92 13.23 -4.17
CA ALA A 103 1.06 12.63 -5.18
C ALA A 103 -0.07 13.59 -5.62
N ALA A 104 -0.70 14.29 -4.67
CA ALA A 104 -1.70 15.31 -4.95
C ALA A 104 -1.11 16.46 -5.79
N TYR A 105 0.06 16.96 -5.40
CA TYR A 105 0.78 17.99 -6.16
C TYR A 105 1.05 17.54 -7.61
N ARG A 106 1.59 16.32 -7.81
CA ARG A 106 1.84 15.78 -9.16
C ARG A 106 0.57 15.66 -10.00
N LYS A 107 -0.55 15.23 -9.42
CA LYS A 107 -1.84 15.13 -10.11
C LYS A 107 -2.33 16.50 -10.57
N GLU A 108 -2.23 17.50 -9.69
CA GLU A 108 -2.64 18.87 -10.01
C GLU A 108 -1.76 19.49 -11.10
N THR A 109 -0.43 19.36 -10.98
CA THR A 109 0.50 19.84 -12.01
C THR A 109 0.25 19.15 -13.36
N ALA A 110 0.00 17.84 -13.37
CA ALA A 110 -0.32 17.11 -14.60
C ALA A 110 -1.61 17.61 -15.26
N ARG A 111 -2.65 17.92 -14.45
CA ARG A 111 -3.91 18.48 -14.94
C ARG A 111 -3.71 19.84 -15.61
N ILE A 112 -2.95 20.73 -14.96
CA ILE A 112 -2.64 22.06 -15.50
C ILE A 112 -1.85 21.94 -16.81
N ALA A 113 -0.84 21.05 -16.85
CA ALA A 113 -0.04 20.81 -18.04
C ALA A 113 -0.89 20.27 -19.21
N GLN A 114 -1.83 19.35 -18.96
CA GLN A 114 -2.76 18.86 -19.98
C GLN A 114 -3.67 19.96 -20.52
N MET A 115 -4.21 20.82 -19.65
CA MET A 115 -5.02 21.96 -20.10
C MET A 115 -4.23 22.96 -20.95
N ALA A 116 -2.97 23.23 -20.58
CA ALA A 116 -2.08 24.08 -21.36
C ALA A 116 -1.78 23.48 -22.75
N ALA A 117 -1.45 22.17 -22.81
CA ALA A 117 -1.19 21.48 -24.07
C ALA A 117 -2.40 21.45 -25.02
N VAL A 118 -3.62 21.29 -24.48
CA VAL A 118 -4.86 21.36 -25.29
C VAL A 118 -5.08 22.77 -25.83
N ARG A 119 -4.77 23.81 -25.06
CA ARG A 119 -4.90 25.21 -25.49
C ARG A 119 -3.92 25.56 -26.61
N GLU A 120 -2.68 25.12 -26.49
CA GLU A 120 -1.63 25.32 -27.50
C GLU A 120 -1.99 24.62 -28.82
N ALA A 121 -2.43 23.36 -28.75
CA ALA A 121 -2.88 22.60 -29.92
C ALA A 121 -4.13 23.17 -30.63
N ALA A 122 -4.94 23.96 -29.92
CA ALA A 122 -6.10 24.66 -30.48
C ALA A 122 -5.74 26.02 -31.13
N GLN A 123 -4.58 26.61 -30.79
CA GLN A 123 -4.10 27.86 -31.39
C GLN A 123 -3.28 27.63 -32.67
N ASP A 124 -2.70 26.44 -32.84
CA ASP A 124 -1.93 26.01 -34.02
C ASP A 124 -2.81 25.48 -35.19
N ARG A 125 -4.14 25.61 -35.09
CA ARG A 125 -5.11 25.31 -36.16
C ARG A 125 -5.83 26.56 -36.62
#